data_AF-V9LJP9-F1
#
_entry.id   AF-V9LJP9-F1
#
_cell.length_a   1.000
_cell.length_b   1.000
_cell.length_c   1.000
_cell.angle_alpha   90.00
_cell.angle_beta   90.00
_cell.angle_gamma   90.00
#
_symmetry.space_group_name_H-M   'P 1'
#
loop_
_entity.id
_entity.type
_entity.pdbx_description
1 polymer ?
#
loop_
_entity_poly.entity_id
_entity_poly.type
_entity_poly.pdbx_seq_one_letter_code
_entity_poly.pdbx_strand_id
1 'polypeptide(L)'
;MAAVCRYLLTRPPAPASSFSSSLRAVCGSALFRPSVASRADLPTSAGLLQRLTGQLSPWFPQQQQVRTRKRGTEYQPKNIKRKRTHGWMKRISTRGGIEVILRRMLKGRNSLTH
;
A
#
# COMPACT_ATOMS: atom_id res chain seq x y z
N MET A 1 19.56 -60.48 4.68
CA MET A 1 19.14 -59.41 5.60
C MET A 1 18.61 -58.23 4.79
N ALA A 2 17.31 -57.99 4.94
CA ALA A 2 16.47 -56.91 4.40
C ALA A 2 17.20 -55.72 3.73
N ALA A 3 17.07 -55.55 2.42
CA ALA A 3 16.00 -54.74 1.82
C ALA A 3 15.96 -53.31 2.37
N VAL A 4 16.93 -52.48 1.98
CA VAL A 4 16.83 -51.02 2.08
C VAL A 4 15.80 -50.57 1.05
N CYS A 5 14.54 -50.59 1.49
CA CYS A 5 13.37 -50.16 0.74
C CYS A 5 13.48 -48.70 0.31
N ARG A 6 13.64 -48.52 -1.01
CA ARG A 6 12.96 -47.55 -1.89
C ARG A 6 11.96 -46.58 -1.20
N TYR A 7 12.45 -45.53 -0.55
CA TYR A 7 11.65 -44.35 -0.18
C TYR A 7 11.94 -43.14 -1.08
N LEU A 8 12.39 -43.37 -2.32
CA LEU A 8 12.60 -42.33 -3.33
C LEU A 8 11.72 -42.56 -4.56
N LEU A 9 10.41 -42.80 -4.41
CA LEU A 9 9.43 -42.62 -5.50
C LEU A 9 8.01 -42.76 -4.94
N THR A 10 7.36 -41.64 -4.61
CA THR A 10 5.89 -41.41 -4.64
C THR A 10 5.59 -40.07 -3.98
N ARG A 11 5.79 -38.97 -4.73
CA ARG A 11 5.10 -37.71 -4.42
C ARG A 11 3.61 -37.90 -4.75
N PRO A 12 2.67 -37.59 -3.85
CA PRO A 12 1.26 -37.56 -4.22
C PRO A 12 1.00 -36.43 -5.23
N PRO A 13 0.16 -36.64 -6.26
CA PRO A 13 -0.27 -35.56 -7.13
C PRO A 13 -1.15 -34.58 -6.36
N ALA A 14 -0.93 -33.28 -6.57
CA ALA A 14 -1.78 -32.22 -6.02
C ALA A 14 -3.19 -32.30 -6.65
N PRO A 15 -4.26 -32.06 -5.88
CA PRO A 15 -5.60 -31.98 -6.44
C PRO A 15 -5.73 -30.75 -7.35
N ALA A 16 -6.29 -30.95 -8.54
CA ALA A 16 -6.72 -29.90 -9.44
C ALA A 16 -7.84 -29.10 -8.77
N SER A 17 -7.61 -27.81 -8.50
CA SER A 17 -8.68 -26.88 -8.13
C SER A 17 -9.29 -26.32 -9.42
N SER A 18 -10.34 -26.99 -9.88
CA SER A 18 -11.25 -26.48 -10.90
C SER A 18 -12.44 -25.78 -10.22
N PHE A 19 -12.98 -24.78 -10.90
CA PHE A 19 -14.23 -24.06 -10.61
C PHE A 19 -14.17 -23.04 -9.45
N SER A 20 -14.72 -21.84 -9.56
CA SER A 20 -15.60 -21.23 -10.56
C SER A 20 -15.46 -19.71 -10.49
N SER A 21 -15.26 -19.07 -11.63
CA SER A 21 -15.39 -17.63 -11.81
C SER A 21 -16.85 -17.22 -11.58
N SER A 22 -17.21 -16.91 -10.35
CA SER A 22 -18.46 -16.19 -10.05
C SER A 22 -18.26 -14.71 -10.28
N LEU A 23 -18.48 -14.26 -11.51
CA LEU A 23 -18.80 -12.87 -11.81
C LEU A 23 -20.09 -12.51 -11.07
N ARG A 24 -19.96 -11.81 -9.93
CA ARG A 24 -21.10 -11.08 -9.36
C ARG A 24 -21.23 -9.76 -10.10
N ALA A 25 -22.05 -9.78 -11.14
CA ALA A 25 -22.71 -8.60 -11.67
C ALA A 25 -24.15 -8.61 -11.14
N VAL A 26 -24.50 -7.72 -10.20
CA VAL A 26 -25.86 -7.20 -10.04
C VAL A 26 -25.77 -5.82 -9.37
N CYS A 27 -26.07 -4.83 -10.21
CA CYS A 27 -26.99 -3.70 -9.98
C CYS A 27 -26.93 -2.95 -8.63
N GLY A 28 -26.59 -1.68 -8.74
CA GLY A 28 -26.77 -0.67 -7.71
C GLY A 28 -26.73 0.71 -8.33
N SER A 29 -27.77 1.04 -9.10
CA SER A 29 -28.07 2.36 -9.64
C SER A 29 -28.19 3.38 -8.51
N ALA A 30 -27.07 3.96 -8.09
CA ALA A 30 -27.06 5.18 -7.30
C ALA A 30 -27.18 6.37 -8.26
N LEU A 31 -28.37 6.56 -8.84
CA LEU A 31 -28.81 7.88 -9.30
C LEU A 31 -29.06 8.76 -8.06
N PHE A 32 -28.02 8.99 -7.26
CA PHE A 32 -28.02 10.09 -6.31
C PHE A 32 -27.65 11.33 -7.10
N ARG A 33 -28.68 11.90 -7.71
CA ARG A 33 -28.67 13.22 -8.32
C ARG A 33 -28.70 14.22 -7.16
N PRO A 34 -27.59 14.89 -6.77
CA PRO A 34 -27.74 16.06 -5.94
C PRO A 34 -28.47 17.10 -6.79
N SER A 35 -29.70 17.40 -6.38
CA SER A 35 -30.43 18.59 -6.79
C SER A 35 -29.59 19.79 -6.35
N VAL A 36 -28.67 20.24 -7.21
CA VAL A 36 -28.05 21.55 -7.07
C VAL A 36 -29.13 22.55 -7.42
N ALA A 37 -29.81 23.03 -6.39
CA ALA A 37 -30.67 24.19 -6.49
C ALA A 37 -29.86 25.31 -7.15
N SER A 38 -30.37 25.80 -8.28
CA SER A 38 -30.00 27.07 -8.87
C SER A 38 -30.07 28.15 -7.78
N ARG A 39 -28.94 28.45 -7.16
CA ARG A 39 -28.77 29.72 -6.47
C ARG A 39 -28.48 30.71 -7.57
N ALA A 40 -29.43 31.61 -7.79
CA ALA A 40 -29.26 32.78 -8.62
C ALA A 40 -27.92 33.44 -8.28
N ASP A 41 -27.02 33.50 -9.26
CA ASP A 41 -25.84 34.35 -9.21
C ASP A 41 -26.32 35.80 -9.21
N LEU A 42 -26.45 36.39 -8.02
CA LEU A 42 -26.39 37.84 -7.92
C LEU A 42 -24.92 38.23 -8.13
N PRO A 43 -24.59 39.13 -9.08
CA PRO A 43 -23.26 39.72 -9.12
C PRO A 43 -23.15 40.66 -7.91
N THR A 44 -22.71 40.13 -6.77
CA THR A 44 -22.23 40.96 -5.67
C THR A 44 -21.03 41.74 -6.22
N SER A 45 -21.25 43.02 -6.52
CA SER A 45 -20.27 44.00 -7.02
C SER A 45 -19.07 44.24 -6.09
N ALA A 46 -18.91 43.43 -5.04
CA ALA A 46 -17.80 43.47 -4.10
C ALA A 46 -16.47 42.94 -4.68
N GLY A 47 -16.46 42.31 -5.86
CA GLY A 47 -15.24 41.78 -6.48
C GLY A 47 -14.33 42.82 -7.13
N LEU A 48 -14.85 44.00 -7.49
CA LEU A 48 -14.10 45.03 -8.24
C LEU A 48 -13.31 45.99 -7.34
N LEU A 49 -13.62 46.06 -6.03
CA LEU A 49 -12.89 46.91 -5.09
C LEU A 49 -11.82 46.19 -4.27
N GLN A 50 -11.66 44.88 -4.41
CA GLN A 50 -10.59 44.15 -3.70
C GLN A 50 -9.24 44.19 -4.44
N ARG A 51 -9.19 44.75 -5.66
CA ARG A 51 -7.98 44.76 -6.49
C ARG A 51 -7.16 46.05 -6.38
N LEU A 52 -7.62 47.05 -5.62
CA LEU A 52 -6.93 48.32 -5.42
C LEU A 52 -6.33 48.49 -4.00
N THR A 53 -6.66 47.63 -3.04
CA THR A 53 -6.10 47.64 -1.68
C THR A 53 -4.98 46.59 -1.50
N GLY A 54 -4.12 46.45 -2.50
CA GLY A 54 -2.83 45.75 -2.35
C GLY A 54 -1.79 46.63 -1.66
N GLN A 55 -2.18 47.38 -0.63
CA GLN A 55 -1.26 48.23 0.13
C GLN A 55 -0.48 47.37 1.13
N LEU A 56 0.80 47.25 0.80
CA LEU A 56 1.87 46.62 1.55
C LEU A 56 1.94 47.21 2.96
N SER A 57 1.51 46.44 3.97
CA SER A 57 1.78 46.78 5.38
C SER A 57 3.25 46.48 5.69
N PRO A 58 4.08 47.48 6.08
CA PRO A 58 5.52 47.29 6.28
C PRO A 58 5.88 46.44 7.51
N TRP A 59 4.91 46.12 8.36
CA TRP A 59 5.14 45.52 9.68
C TRP A 59 4.85 44.01 9.74
N PHE A 60 4.31 43.44 8.67
CA PHE A 60 4.03 42.01 8.59
C PHE A 60 4.85 41.41 7.45
N PRO A 61 5.98 40.73 7.73
CA PRO A 61 6.65 39.95 6.70
C PRO A 61 5.65 38.91 6.19
N GLN A 62 5.28 39.01 4.92
CA GLN A 62 4.42 38.03 4.25
C GLN A 62 5.15 36.68 4.27
N GLN A 63 4.85 35.86 5.27
CA GLN A 63 5.41 34.53 5.41
C GLN A 63 4.87 33.66 4.27
N GLN A 64 5.69 33.45 3.24
CA GLN A 64 5.41 32.46 2.21
C GLN A 64 5.55 31.07 2.84
N GLN A 65 4.49 30.27 2.78
CA GLN A 65 4.50 28.90 3.29
C GLN A 65 5.52 28.04 2.54
N VAL A 66 6.55 27.55 3.23
CA VAL A 66 7.54 26.62 2.66
C VAL A 66 6.91 25.22 2.60
N ARG A 67 6.48 24.79 1.40
CA ARG A 67 6.05 23.39 1.18
C ARG A 67 7.27 22.48 1.04
N THR A 68 7.45 21.54 1.95
CA THR A 68 8.49 20.51 1.85
C THR A 68 8.16 19.53 0.71
N ARG A 69 9.20 18.92 0.13
CA ARG A 69 9.03 17.89 -0.90
C ARG A 69 8.21 16.72 -0.35
N LYS A 70 7.26 16.23 -1.16
CA LYS A 70 6.47 15.04 -0.84
C LYS A 70 7.37 13.80 -0.81
N ARG A 71 7.33 13.06 0.31
CA ARG A 71 7.91 11.72 0.45
C ARG A 71 7.05 10.69 -0.29
N GLY A 72 7.63 9.60 -0.79
CA GLY A 72 6.87 8.58 -1.54
C GLY A 72 7.67 7.65 -2.45
N THR A 73 8.99 7.86 -2.63
CA THR A 73 9.84 7.00 -3.46
C THR A 73 10.73 6.05 -2.64
N GLU A 74 10.43 5.86 -1.35
CA GLU A 74 11.26 5.13 -0.39
C GLU A 74 11.40 3.65 -0.76
N TYR A 75 10.30 3.03 -1.19
CA TYR A 75 10.30 1.66 -1.65
C TYR A 75 10.39 1.62 -3.17
N GLN A 76 11.57 1.22 -3.66
CA GLN A 76 11.76 0.82 -5.04
C GLN A 76 11.87 -0.71 -5.10
N PRO A 77 10.95 -1.41 -5.80
CA PRO A 77 10.90 -2.86 -5.80
C PRO A 77 12.08 -3.44 -6.60
N LYS A 78 13.02 -4.05 -5.88
CA LYS A 78 14.10 -4.83 -6.49
C LYS A 78 14.30 -6.14 -5.75
N ASN A 79 14.08 -7.24 -6.46
CA ASN A 79 14.08 -8.59 -5.90
C ASN A 79 15.44 -8.98 -5.29
N ILE A 80 16.55 -8.61 -5.93
CA ILE A 80 17.90 -8.91 -5.44
C ILE A 80 18.13 -8.27 -4.06
N LYS A 81 17.84 -6.97 -3.89
CA LYS A 81 17.97 -6.32 -2.57
C LYS A 81 17.06 -7.01 -1.56
N ARG A 82 15.78 -7.25 -1.91
CA ARG A 82 14.79 -7.85 -1.02
C ARG A 82 15.24 -9.21 -0.46
N LYS A 83 15.78 -10.09 -1.31
CA LYS A 83 16.24 -11.42 -0.89
C LYS A 83 17.57 -11.35 -0.12
N ARG A 84 18.48 -10.42 -0.44
CA ARG A 84 19.73 -10.20 0.33
C ARG A 84 19.48 -9.63 1.72
N THR A 85 18.51 -8.71 1.87
CA THR A 85 18.23 -8.05 3.16
C THR A 85 17.26 -8.82 4.05
N HIS A 86 16.27 -9.49 3.46
CA HIS A 86 15.16 -10.08 4.22
C HIS A 86 14.91 -11.57 3.92
N GLY A 87 15.75 -12.20 3.09
CA GLY A 87 15.63 -13.62 2.77
C GLY A 87 16.07 -14.52 3.92
N TRP A 88 15.75 -15.80 3.76
CA TRP A 88 16.05 -16.88 4.70
C TRP A 88 17.52 -16.96 5.12
N MET A 89 18.43 -16.99 4.14
CA MET A 89 19.87 -17.11 4.38
C MET A 89 20.40 -16.01 5.31
N LYS A 90 19.92 -14.76 5.14
CA LYS A 90 20.34 -13.63 5.98
C LYS A 90 19.83 -13.74 7.41
N ARG A 91 18.70 -14.42 7.63
CA ARG A 91 18.13 -14.63 8.97
C ARG A 91 18.88 -15.73 9.72
N ILE A 92 19.20 -16.84 9.08
CA ILE A 92 19.95 -17.94 9.72
C ILE A 92 21.40 -17.54 10.03
N SER A 93 22.01 -16.66 9.24
CA SER A 93 23.42 -16.30 9.43
C SER A 93 23.73 -15.56 10.75
N THR A 94 22.71 -15.13 11.50
CA THR A 94 22.89 -14.37 12.75
C THR A 94 21.98 -14.91 13.85
N ARG A 95 22.46 -14.91 15.10
CA ARG A 95 21.66 -15.37 16.26
C ARG A 95 20.32 -14.62 16.39
N GLY A 96 20.34 -13.29 16.31
CA GLY A 96 19.12 -12.48 16.36
C GLY A 96 18.17 -12.73 15.18
N GLY A 97 18.69 -13.12 14.01
CA GLY A 97 17.85 -13.49 12.87
C GLY A 97 17.14 -14.84 13.07
N ILE A 98 17.80 -15.80 13.72
CA ILE A 98 17.19 -17.07 14.13
C ILE A 98 16.07 -16.83 15.15
N GLU A 99 16.29 -15.98 16.16
CA GLU A 99 15.26 -15.60 17.13
C GLU A 99 14.02 -14.93 16.48
N VAL A 100 14.23 -14.14 15.42
CA VAL A 100 13.10 -13.60 14.62
C VAL A 100 12.31 -14.73 13.97
N ILE A 101 12.96 -15.74 13.40
CA ILE A 101 12.28 -16.88 12.79
C ILE A 101 11.49 -17.64 13.85
N LEU A 102 12.10 -17.97 15.00
CA LEU A 102 11.45 -18.68 16.09
C LEU A 102 10.19 -17.94 16.57
N ARG A 103 10.29 -16.62 16.80
CA ARG A 103 9.11 -15.80 17.17
C ARG A 103 8.02 -15.81 16.10
N ARG A 104 8.37 -15.86 14.81
CA ARG A 104 7.39 -15.95 13.72
C ARG A 104 6.73 -17.33 13.64
N MET A 105 7.47 -18.40 13.93
CA MET A 105 6.95 -19.76 14.02
C MET A 105 5.98 -19.90 15.21
N LEU A 106 6.37 -19.42 16.38
CA LEU A 106 5.51 -19.43 17.58
C LEU A 106 4.22 -18.63 17.37
N LYS A 107 4.28 -17.54 16.60
CA LYS A 107 3.10 -16.77 16.20
C LYS A 107 2.25 -17.44 15.09
N GLY A 108 2.77 -18.48 14.42
CA GLY A 108 2.07 -19.14 13.32
C GLY A 108 1.95 -18.30 12.05
N ARG A 109 2.98 -17.52 11.69
CA ARG A 109 2.94 -16.76 10.42
C ARG A 109 3.09 -17.70 9.22
N ASN A 110 2.19 -17.57 8.24
CA ASN A 110 2.22 -18.34 6.98
C ASN A 110 3.55 -18.20 6.21
N SER A 111 4.21 -17.04 6.33
CA SER A 111 5.54 -16.80 5.77
C SER A 111 6.52 -16.34 6.86
N LEU A 112 7.66 -17.02 6.94
CA LEU A 112 8.71 -16.73 7.91
C LEU A 112 9.69 -15.66 7.38
N THR A 113 9.98 -15.69 6.08
CA THR A 113 10.89 -14.74 5.41
C THR A 113 10.37 -14.37 4.03
N HIS A 114 11.03 -13.42 3.37
CA HIS A 114 10.78 -13.09 1.97
C HIS A 114 11.39 -14.09 1.00
#